data_AF-A0A6I5WN37-F1
#
_entry.id   AF-A0A6I5WN37-F1
#
_cell.length_a   1.000
_cell.length_b   1.000
_cell.length_c   1.000
_cell.angle_alpha   90.00
_cell.angle_beta   90.00
_cell.angle_gamma   90.00
#
_symmetry.space_group_name_H-M   'P 1'
#
loop_
_entity.id
_entity.type
_entity.pdbx_description
1 polymer ?
#
loop_
_entity_poly.entity_id
_entity_poly.type
_entity_poly.pdbx_seq_one_letter_code
_entity_poly.pdbx_strand_id
1 'polypeptide(L)' 'MSECIISETGIYTNCGRGSLSGQASTESFTNGSYNLSFFGPNAEEIGGKMSLDGNNYGLAGTRGEIQK' A
#
# COMPACT_ATOMS: atom_id res chain seq x y z
N MET A 1 -18.13 0.58 -17.58
CA MET A 1 -17.94 0.42 -16.12
C MET A 1 -17.03 -0.78 -15.96
N SER A 2 -15.74 -0.56 -15.76
CA SER A 2 -14.75 -1.64 -15.66
C SER A 2 -14.87 -2.29 -14.29
N GLU A 3 -15.28 -3.56 -14.26
CA GLU A 3 -15.35 -4.35 -13.04
C GLU A 3 -13.95 -4.70 -12.54
N CYS A 4 -13.76 -4.56 -11.23
CA CYS A 4 -12.54 -4.90 -10.51
C CYS A 4 -12.66 -6.35 -10.04
N ILE A 5 -11.78 -7.24 -10.50
CA ILE A 5 -11.74 -8.65 -10.09
C ILE A 5 -10.43 -8.91 -9.34
N ILE A 6 -10.55 -9.51 -8.15
CA ILE A 6 -9.46 -9.77 -7.20
C ILE A 6 -8.87 -11.18 -7.45
N SER A 7 -7.54 -11.33 -7.39
CA SER A 7 -6.81 -12.61 -7.35
C SER A 7 -5.61 -12.50 -6.41
N GLU A 8 -5.31 -13.57 -5.67
CA GLU A 8 -4.46 -13.62 -4.45
C GLU A 8 -2.96 -13.30 -4.63
N THR A 9 -2.48 -12.90 -5.81
CA THR A 9 -1.03 -12.81 -6.10
C THR A 9 -0.50 -11.52 -6.74
N GLY A 10 -1.22 -10.39 -6.71
CA GLY A 10 -0.62 -9.14 -7.21
C GLY A 10 -1.37 -7.85 -6.90
N ILE A 11 -0.61 -6.75 -6.78
CA ILE A 11 -1.11 -5.38 -6.62
C ILE A 11 -1.24 -4.75 -8.02
N TYR A 12 -2.47 -4.49 -8.48
CA TYR A 12 -2.73 -3.74 -9.72
C TYR A 12 -3.71 -2.57 -9.44
N THR A 13 -3.42 -1.40 -10.02
CA THR A 13 -4.16 -0.14 -9.80
C THR A 13 -5.00 0.23 -11.03
N ASN A 14 -6.20 0.75 -10.83
CA ASN A 14 -7.07 1.25 -11.91
C ASN A 14 -6.71 2.71 -12.23
N CYS A 15 -6.16 2.95 -13.43
CA CYS A 15 -6.14 4.24 -14.14
C CYS A 15 -5.80 5.53 -13.34
N GLY A 16 -4.50 5.80 -13.14
CA GLY A 16 -3.99 7.08 -12.61
C GLY A 16 -3.59 6.99 -11.14
N ARG A 17 -2.35 7.42 -10.82
CA ARG A 17 -1.71 7.45 -9.48
C ARG A 17 -2.16 6.30 -8.55
N GLY A 18 -1.46 5.17 -8.64
CA GLY A 18 -1.75 4.00 -7.84
C GLY A 18 -1.62 4.23 -6.33
N SER A 19 -2.52 3.62 -5.56
CA SER A 19 -2.40 3.48 -4.12
C SER A 19 -2.71 2.05 -3.70
N LEU A 20 -1.96 1.51 -2.75
CA LEU A 20 -2.24 0.24 -2.10
C LEU A 20 -2.97 0.51 -0.78
N SER A 21 -4.09 -0.14 -0.54
CA SER A 21 -4.73 -0.14 0.78
C SER A 21 -5.12 -1.54 1.18
N GLY A 22 -5.07 -1.82 2.49
CA GLY A 22 -5.39 -3.13 3.02
C GLY A 22 -5.65 -3.11 4.52
N GLN A 23 -5.81 -4.30 5.07
CA GLN A 23 -5.94 -4.53 6.51
C GLN A 23 -4.55 -4.73 7.11
N ALA A 24 -4.38 -4.23 8.34
CA ALA A 24 -3.19 -4.46 9.14
C ALA A 24 -3.60 -5.22 10.40
N SER A 25 -2.83 -6.22 10.78
CA SER A 25 -3.07 -6.99 11.99
C SER A 25 -1.77 -7.42 12.64
N THR A 26 -1.82 -7.63 13.95
CA THR A 26 -0.82 -8.28 14.77
C THR A 26 -1.50 -9.38 15.59
N GLU A 27 -0.73 -10.19 16.31
CA GLU A 27 -1.26 -11.20 17.23
C GLU A 27 -2.27 -10.62 18.24
N SER A 28 -2.09 -9.36 18.65
CA SER A 28 -2.94 -8.70 19.64
C SER A 28 -4.06 -7.82 19.03
N PHE A 29 -3.99 -7.49 17.74
CA PHE A 29 -4.91 -6.54 17.09
C PHE A 29 -5.24 -6.95 15.67
N THR A 30 -6.52 -7.21 15.38
CA THR A 30 -6.95 -7.75 14.07
C THR A 30 -7.68 -6.75 13.19
N ASN A 31 -7.95 -5.53 13.68
CA ASN A 31 -8.73 -4.53 12.97
C ASN A 31 -7.95 -3.24 12.71
N GLY A 32 -6.80 -3.36 12.06
CA GLY A 32 -6.04 -2.22 11.53
C GLY A 32 -6.26 -2.05 10.03
N SER A 33 -5.80 -0.92 9.51
CA SER A 33 -5.80 -0.64 8.07
C SER A 33 -4.58 0.17 7.66
N TYR A 34 -4.20 0.10 6.39
CA TYR A 34 -3.15 0.93 5.85
C TYR A 34 -3.50 1.45 4.46
N ASN A 35 -2.89 2.56 4.08
CA ASN A 35 -2.91 3.12 2.74
C ASN A 35 -1.51 3.62 2.40
N LEU A 36 -0.98 3.20 1.26
CA LEU A 36 0.30 3.58 0.66
C LEU A 36 0.02 4.17 -0.72
N SER A 37 0.74 5.22 -1.07
CA SER A 37 0.73 5.85 -2.39
C SER A 37 2.13 5.81 -2.99
N PHE A 38 2.19 5.78 -4.31
CA PHE A 38 3.46 5.88 -5.05
C PHE A 38 3.77 7.34 -5.40
N PHE A 39 5.04 7.69 -5.29
CA PHE A 39 5.57 9.02 -5.56
C PHE A 39 6.76 8.94 -6.51
N GLY A 40 7.00 10.03 -7.23
CA GLY A 40 7.99 10.11 -8.30
C GLY A 40 7.47 9.58 -9.65
N PRO A 41 8.09 10.02 -10.77
CA PRO A 41 7.61 9.70 -12.12
C PRO A 41 7.64 8.20 -12.45
N ASN A 42 8.49 7.42 -11.79
CA ASN A 42 8.59 5.97 -11.98
C ASN A 42 8.30 5.17 -10.70
N ALA A 43 7.52 5.74 -9.77
CA ALA A 43 7.22 5.14 -8.47
C ALA A 43 8.51 4.82 -7.67
N GLU A 44 9.44 5.77 -7.64
CA GLU A 44 10.70 5.67 -6.89
C GLU A 44 10.48 5.60 -5.38
N GLU A 45 9.37 6.15 -4.91
CA GLU A 45 9.05 6.28 -3.50
C GLU A 45 7.66 5.74 -3.20
N ILE A 46 7.50 5.19 -2.00
CA ILE A 46 6.21 4.90 -1.40
C ILE A 46 6.07 5.69 -0.11
N GLY A 47 4.86 6.14 0.17
CA GLY A 47 4.53 6.86 1.39
C GLY A 47 3.08 6.63 1.79
N GLY A 48 2.80 6.62 3.08
CA GLY A 48 1.45 6.36 3.55
C GLY A 48 1.30 6.29 5.04
N LYS A 49 0.14 5.80 5.47
CA LYS A 49 -0.21 5.65 6.89
C LYS A 49 -0.80 4.27 7.17
N MET A 50 -0.55 3.79 8.37
CA MET A 50 -1.21 2.63 8.94
C MET A 50 -1.89 3.03 10.25
N SER A 51 -3.13 2.63 10.43
CA SER A 51 -3.85 2.71 11.69
C SER A 51 -3.92 1.31 12.29
N LEU A 52 -3.38 1.13 13.50
CA LEU A 52 -3.32 -0.15 14.20
C LEU A 52 -3.32 0.12 15.70
N ASP A 53 -4.11 -0.66 16.46
CA ASP A 53 -4.21 -0.51 17.91
C ASP A 53 -4.54 0.93 18.36
N GLY A 54 -5.48 1.58 17.67
CA GLY A 54 -5.84 2.99 17.93
C GLY A 54 -4.74 4.01 17.62
N ASN A 55 -3.55 3.58 17.22
CA ASN A 55 -2.40 4.40 16.89
C ASN A 55 -2.25 4.58 15.37
N ASN A 56 -1.54 5.63 14.97
CA ASN A 56 -1.22 5.90 13.57
C ASN A 56 0.29 5.87 13.36
N TYR A 57 0.72 5.19 12.30
CA TYR A 57 2.12 5.02 11.93
C TYR A 57 2.34 5.53 10.51
N GLY A 58 3.41 6.31 10.33
CA GLY A 58 3.89 6.69 9.00
C GLY A 58 4.65 5.52 8.37
N LEU A 59 4.31 5.20 7.12
CA LEU A 59 5.02 4.23 6.31
C LEU A 59 5.71 4.99 5.17
N ALA A 60 7.01 4.78 4.98
CA ALA A 60 7.77 5.40 3.89
C ALA A 60 8.89 4.48 3.44
N GLY A 61 9.24 4.56 2.16
CA GLY A 61 10.35 3.80 1.60
C GLY A 61 10.74 4.30 0.21
N THR A 62 12.01 4.19 -0.10
CA THR A 62 12.56 4.44 -1.44
C THR A 62 12.91 3.11 -2.07
N ARG A 63 12.67 2.93 -3.37
CA ARG A 63 13.15 1.73 -4.05
C ARG A 63 14.68 1.72 -4.10
N GLY A 64 15.28 0.55 -3.86
CA GLY A 64 16.71 0.34 -4.12
C GLY A 64 17.01 0.15 -5.61
N GLU A 65 18.25 -0.22 -5.92
CA GLU A 65 18.61 -0.64 -7.27
C GLU A 65 17.82 -1.90 -7.65
N ILE A 66 17.11 -1.86 -8.78
CA ILE A 66 16.42 -3.01 -9.33
C ILE A 66 17.47 -3.84 -10.08
N GLN A 67 17.89 -4.96 -9.50
CA GLN A 67 18.70 -5.95 -10.22
C GLN A 67 17.77 -6.69 -11.19
N LYS A 68 18.15 -6.69 -12.47
CA LYS A 68 17.40 -7.31 -13.57
C LYS A 68 17.78 -8.77 -13.73
#